data_AF-A0A9Q2LBT7-F1
#
_entry.id   AF-A0A9Q2LBT7-F1
#
_cell.length_a   1.000
_cell.length_b   1.000
_cell.length_c   1.000
_cell.angle_alpha   90.00
_cell.angle_beta   90.00
_cell.angle_gamma   90.00
#
_symmetry.space_group_name_H-M   'P 1'
#
loop_
_entity.id
_entity.type
_entity.pdbx_description
1 polymer ?
#
loop_
_entity_poly.entity_id
_entity_poly.type
_entity_poly.pdbx_seq_one_letter_code
_entity_poly.pdbx_strand_id
1 'polypeptide(L)'
;AEAELVAGYAVEYSSSPYMMMFMAEYVAILSLCALTTILFLGGWHAPIDMAPFTWIPPFIWFWAKVIFLFFMFAVIKAIVPRYRYDQLMRLGWKVFLPLSLFWVVATASFLVFTGTVPQ
;
A
#
# COMPACT_ATOMS: atom_id res chain seq x y z
N ALA A 1 9.76 4.10 19.92
CA ALA A 1 9.87 3.71 21.36
C ALA A 1 9.69 4.89 22.31
N GLU A 2 10.12 6.12 22.01
CA GLU A 2 9.83 7.27 22.89
C GLU A 2 8.34 7.71 22.84
N ALA A 3 7.69 7.62 21.68
CA ALA A 3 6.25 7.84 21.53
C ALA A 3 5.37 6.61 21.87
N GLU A 4 5.93 5.47 22.27
CA GLU A 4 5.13 4.26 22.59
C GLU A 4 5.08 3.96 24.09
N LEU A 5 5.92 4.62 24.89
CA LEU A 5 5.92 4.52 26.36
C LEU A 5 4.76 5.31 27.00
N VAL A 6 4.24 6.32 26.32
CA VAL A 6 3.09 7.14 26.73
C VAL A 6 2.24 7.41 25.48
N ALA A 7 1.71 6.38 24.82
CA ALA A 7 0.76 6.42 23.67
C ALA A 7 0.82 7.66 22.73
N GLY A 8 2.02 8.14 22.45
CA GLY A 8 2.41 9.29 21.64
C GLY A 8 1.50 10.51 21.78
N TYR A 9 1.26 11.12 20.62
CA TYR A 9 0.31 12.21 20.43
C TYR A 9 -1.13 11.82 20.80
N ALA A 10 -1.47 10.53 20.85
CA ALA A 10 -2.83 10.09 21.13
C ALA A 10 -3.22 10.23 22.63
N VAL A 11 -2.26 10.46 23.54
CA VAL A 11 -2.55 10.66 24.98
C VAL A 11 -3.14 12.04 25.28
N GLU A 12 -2.91 13.02 24.42
CA GLU A 12 -3.38 14.39 24.63
C GLU A 12 -4.85 14.59 24.20
N TYR A 13 -5.45 13.61 23.53
CA TYR A 13 -6.80 13.70 22.99
C TYR A 13 -7.83 12.99 23.87
N SER A 14 -8.99 13.62 24.05
CA SER A 14 -10.15 12.97 24.65
C SER A 14 -10.69 11.84 23.76
N SER A 15 -11.57 10.99 24.31
CA SER A 15 -12.04 9.76 23.66
C SER A 15 -12.61 9.94 22.24
N SER A 16 -13.33 11.03 21.98
CA SER A 16 -13.92 11.32 20.66
C SER A 16 -12.86 11.66 19.59
N PRO A 17 -11.97 12.66 19.77
CA PRO A 17 -10.90 12.93 18.81
C PRO A 17 -9.90 11.78 18.70
N TYR A 18 -9.64 11.05 19.79
CA TYR A 18 -8.88 9.79 19.74
C TYR A 18 -9.51 8.81 18.75
N MET A 19 -10.81 8.52 18.87
CA MET A 19 -11.52 7.62 17.97
C MET A 19 -11.44 8.06 16.50
N MET A 20 -11.59 9.35 16.22
CA MET A 20 -11.49 9.88 14.85
C MET A 20 -10.09 9.68 14.27
N MET A 21 -9.04 9.79 15.08
CA MET A 21 -7.66 9.59 14.66
C MET A 21 -7.35 8.13 14.33
N PHE A 22 -7.85 7.17 15.12
CA PHE A 22 -7.75 5.74 14.78
C PHE A 22 -8.52 5.41 13.52
N MET A 23 -9.74 5.94 13.38
CA MET A 23 -10.52 5.76 12.15
C MET A 23 -9.79 6.33 10.93
N ALA A 24 -9.16 7.50 11.06
CA ALA A 24 -8.36 8.09 9.99
C ALA A 24 -7.15 7.21 9.61
N GLU A 25 -6.45 6.61 10.57
CA GLU A 25 -5.36 5.67 10.29
C GLU A 25 -5.87 4.45 9.50
N TYR A 26 -7.00 3.85 9.91
CA TYR A 26 -7.59 2.72 9.18
C TYR A 26 -8.10 3.10 7.78
N VAL A 27 -8.68 4.28 7.63
CA VAL A 27 -9.10 4.80 6.32
C VAL A 27 -7.89 5.04 5.41
N ALA A 28 -6.78 5.54 5.94
CA ALA A 28 -5.54 5.72 5.18
C ALA A 28 -4.94 4.37 4.73
N ILE A 29 -4.96 3.35 5.58
CA ILE A 29 -4.51 2.00 5.20
C ILE A 29 -5.42 1.42 4.10
N LEU A 30 -6.74 1.57 4.23
CA LEU A 30 -7.69 1.06 3.25
C LEU A 30 -7.58 1.80 1.91
N SER A 31 -7.35 3.11 1.93
CA SER A 31 -7.13 3.91 0.71
C SER A 31 -5.82 3.55 0.00
N LEU A 32 -4.75 3.27 0.75
CA LEU A 32 -3.49 2.76 0.20
C LEU A 32 -3.67 1.38 -0.43
N CYS A 33 -4.44 0.49 0.20
CA CYS A 33 -4.79 -0.82 -0.39
C CYS A 33 -5.57 -0.64 -1.70
N ALA A 34 -6.59 0.24 -1.71
CA ALA A 34 -7.36 0.55 -2.90
C ALA A 34 -6.47 1.07 -4.04
N LEU A 35 -5.60 2.06 -3.78
CA LEU A 35 -4.66 2.57 -4.79
C LEU A 35 -3.72 1.49 -5.31
N THR A 36 -3.20 0.63 -4.42
CA THR A 36 -2.33 -0.48 -4.81
C THR A 36 -3.07 -1.48 -5.71
N THR A 37 -4.34 -1.77 -5.43
CA THR A 37 -5.13 -2.66 -6.30
C THR A 37 -5.35 -2.07 -7.70
N ILE A 38 -5.57 -0.76 -7.80
CA ILE A 38 -5.80 -0.07 -9.07
C ILE A 38 -4.51 -0.02 -9.90
N LEU A 39 -3.40 0.37 -9.28
CA LEU A 39 -2.13 0.61 -9.98
C LEU A 39 -1.41 -0.68 -10.37
N PHE A 40 -1.46 -1.73 -9.54
CA PHE A 40 -0.64 -2.94 -9.74
C PHE A 40 -1.45 -4.22 -9.99
N LEU A 41 -2.69 -4.32 -9.52
CA LEU A 41 -3.50 -5.55 -9.59
C LEU A 41 -4.67 -5.46 -10.58
N GLY A 42 -4.60 -4.53 -11.55
CA GLY A 42 -5.58 -4.40 -12.63
C GLY A 42 -6.97 -3.93 -12.16
N GLY A 43 -7.09 -3.40 -10.94
CA GLY A 43 -8.31 -2.85 -10.37
C GLY A 43 -9.52 -3.78 -10.49
N TRP A 44 -10.43 -3.41 -11.39
CA TRP A 44 -11.74 -4.04 -11.62
C TRP A 44 -11.71 -5.28 -12.50
N HIS A 45 -10.60 -5.54 -13.21
CA HIS A 45 -10.51 -6.68 -14.11
C HIS A 45 -10.43 -8.00 -13.35
N ALA A 46 -11.09 -9.02 -13.88
CA ALA A 46 -10.95 -10.39 -13.41
C ALA A 46 -9.48 -10.83 -13.60
N PRO A 47 -8.92 -11.62 -12.67
CA PRO A 47 -7.55 -12.10 -12.80
C PRO A 47 -7.37 -13.09 -13.97
N ILE A 48 -8.45 -13.70 -14.47
CA ILE A 48 -8.46 -14.61 -15.61
C ILE A 48 -9.70 -14.31 -16.45
N ASP A 49 -9.51 -13.98 -17.73
CA ASP A 49 -10.57 -13.75 -18.71
C ASP A 49 -11.15 -15.08 -19.24
N MET A 50 -11.51 -16.01 -18.34
CA MET A 50 -12.20 -17.26 -18.66
C MET A 50 -13.53 -17.35 -17.91
N ALA A 51 -14.58 -17.82 -18.59
CA ALA A 51 -15.82 -18.21 -17.93
C ALA A 51 -15.52 -19.35 -16.93
N PRO A 52 -15.98 -19.29 -15.67
CA PRO A 52 -17.08 -18.48 -15.12
C PRO A 52 -16.68 -17.18 -14.39
N PHE A 53 -15.40 -16.79 -14.37
CA PHE A 53 -14.92 -15.63 -13.59
C PHE A 53 -15.41 -14.27 -14.11
N THR A 54 -15.84 -14.21 -15.37
CA THR A 54 -16.43 -13.03 -16.03
C THR A 54 -17.89 -12.79 -15.65
N TRP A 55 -18.59 -13.78 -15.08
CA TRP A 55 -20.00 -13.63 -14.65
C TRP A 55 -20.14 -12.92 -13.31
N ILE A 56 -19.06 -12.83 -12.54
CA ILE A 56 -19.05 -12.16 -11.24
C ILE A 56 -18.89 -10.65 -11.49
N PRO A 57 -19.74 -9.80 -10.86
CA PRO A 57 -19.61 -8.35 -10.97
C PRO A 57 -18.18 -7.88 -10.67
N PRO A 58 -17.59 -7.02 -11.52
CA PRO A 58 -16.23 -6.49 -11.35
C PRO A 58 -15.96 -5.86 -9.97
N PHE A 59 -17.01 -5.35 -9.32
CA PHE A 59 -16.95 -4.80 -7.96
C PHE A 59 -16.53 -5.81 -6.91
N ILE A 60 -16.98 -7.06 -7.02
CA ILE A 60 -16.64 -8.10 -6.06
C ILE A 60 -15.15 -8.42 -6.15
N TRP A 61 -14.57 -8.41 -7.36
CA TRP A 61 -13.14 -8.62 -7.56
C TRP A 61 -12.29 -7.50 -6.98
N PHE A 62 -12.74 -6.25 -7.13
CA PHE A 62 -12.06 -5.12 -6.53
C PHE A 62 -12.00 -5.24 -5.00
N TRP A 63 -13.15 -5.47 -4.35
CA TRP A 63 -13.19 -5.61 -2.89
C TRP A 63 -12.46 -6.85 -2.39
N ALA A 64 -12.51 -7.97 -3.11
CA ALA A 64 -11.75 -9.16 -2.77
C ALA A 64 -10.23 -8.89 -2.75
N LYS A 65 -9.71 -8.17 -3.76
CA LYS A 65 -8.29 -7.77 -3.81
C LYS A 65 -7.94 -6.80 -2.69
N VAL A 66 -8.82 -5.83 -2.38
CA VAL A 66 -8.60 -4.87 -1.29
C VAL A 66 -8.57 -5.58 0.07
N ILE A 67 -9.51 -6.48 0.34
CA ILE A 67 -9.56 -7.27 1.58
C ILE A 67 -8.31 -8.16 1.70
N PHE A 68 -7.88 -8.79 0.59
CA PHE A 68 -6.65 -9.58 0.57
C PHE A 68 -5.41 -8.75 0.93
N LEU A 69 -5.25 -7.56 0.34
CA LEU A 69 -4.15 -6.65 0.69
C LEU A 69 -4.24 -6.16 2.13
N PHE A 70 -5.44 -5.83 2.62
CA PHE A 70 -5.65 -5.43 4.00
C PHE A 70 -5.24 -6.54 4.97
N PHE A 71 -5.60 -7.80 4.67
CA PHE A 71 -5.16 -8.95 5.46
C PHE A 71 -3.64 -9.12 5.44
N MET A 72 -3.00 -8.94 4.28
CA MET A 72 -1.54 -8.97 4.17
C MET A 72 -0.87 -7.89 5.04
N PHE A 73 -1.41 -6.66 5.06
CA PHE A 73 -0.94 -5.61 5.97
C PHE A 73 -1.09 -5.99 7.45
N ALA A 74 -2.22 -6.60 7.82
CA ALA A 74 -2.44 -7.08 9.19
C ALA A 74 -1.44 -8.17 9.59
N VAL A 75 -1.15 -9.12 8.68
CA VAL A 75 -0.16 -10.18 8.90
C VAL A 75 1.25 -9.61 9.03
N ILE A 76 1.65 -8.67 8.17
CA ILE A 76 2.96 -8.00 8.27
C ILE A 76 3.09 -7.27 9.61
N LYS A 77 2.04 -6.56 10.04
CA LYS A 77 2.01 -5.87 11.34
C LYS A 77 2.14 -6.85 12.52
N ALA A 78 1.68 -8.08 12.37
CA ALA A 78 1.78 -9.12 13.40
C ALA A 78 3.15 -9.81 13.43
N ILE A 79 3.78 -10.04 12.26
CA ILE A 79 5.02 -10.82 12.14
C ILE A 79 6.26 -9.96 12.32
N VAL A 80 6.26 -8.73 11.80
CA VAL A 80 7.50 -7.94 11.67
C VAL A 80 7.87 -7.28 13.00
N PRO A 81 9.10 -7.51 13.51
CA PRO A 81 9.62 -6.79 14.66
C PRO A 81 9.69 -5.28 14.38
N ARG A 82 9.38 -4.46 15.39
CA ARG A 82 9.39 -3.00 15.25
C ARG A 82 10.79 -2.50 14.86
N TYR A 83 10.87 -1.75 13.77
CA TYR A 83 12.12 -1.11 13.33
C TYR A 83 12.42 0.16 14.14
N ARG A 84 13.70 0.42 14.39
CA ARG A 84 14.16 1.69 14.98
C ARG A 84 14.08 2.82 13.95
N TYR A 85 13.83 4.06 14.42
CA TYR A 85 13.74 5.26 13.57
C TYR A 85 14.95 5.43 12.64
N ASP A 86 16.16 5.24 13.16
CA ASP A 86 17.40 5.37 12.38
C ASP A 86 17.49 4.34 11.24
N GLN A 87 16.94 3.14 11.46
CA GLN A 87 16.90 2.07 10.46
C GLN A 87 15.87 2.39 9.38
N LEU A 88 14.72 2.93 9.76
CA LEU A 88 13.67 3.37 8.84
C LEU A 88 14.20 4.46 7.90
N MET A 89 14.85 5.50 8.46
CA MET A 89 15.43 6.57 7.65
C MET A 89 16.55 6.07 6.74
N ARG A 90 17.41 5.17 7.24
CA ARG A 90 18.44 4.55 6.40
C ARG A 90 17.83 3.75 5.24
N LEU A 91 16.76 3.00 5.48
CA LEU A 91 16.08 2.22 4.45
C LEU A 91 15.44 3.12 3.40
N GLY A 92 14.74 4.18 3.82
CA GLY A 92 14.15 5.18 2.94
C GLY A 92 15.19 5.85 2.03
N TRP A 93 16.25 6.38 2.64
CA TRP A 93 17.24 7.19 1.93
C TRP A 93 18.28 6.38 1.15
N LYS A 94 18.73 5.23 1.67
CA LYS A 94 19.80 4.45 1.01
C LYS A 94 19.30 3.35 0.10
N VAL A 95 18.08 2.86 0.29
CA VAL A 95 17.56 1.72 -0.49
C VAL A 95 16.41 2.14 -1.38
N PHE A 96 15.33 2.69 -0.82
CA PHE A 96 14.14 2.99 -1.62
C PHE A 96 14.34 4.11 -2.64
N LEU A 97 15.03 5.19 -2.27
CA LEU A 97 15.23 6.34 -3.16
C LEU A 97 16.14 6.02 -4.37
N PRO A 98 17.31 5.38 -4.20
CA PRO A 98 18.12 4.98 -5.36
C PRO A 98 17.43 3.93 -6.22
N LEU A 99 16.70 2.99 -5.61
CA LEU A 99 15.98 1.94 -6.32
C LEU A 99 14.82 2.49 -7.16
N SER A 100 14.03 3.42 -6.62
CA SER A 100 12.93 4.03 -7.37
C SER A 100 13.45 4.85 -8.55
N LEU A 101 14.51 5.63 -8.36
CA LEU A 101 15.13 6.41 -9.43
C LEU A 101 15.71 5.50 -10.52
N PHE A 102 16.33 4.39 -10.12
CA PHE A 102 16.81 3.36 -11.06
C PHE A 102 15.66 2.79 -11.91
N TRP A 103 14.54 2.42 -11.30
CA TRP A 103 13.38 1.88 -12.02
C TRP A 103 12.75 2.89 -12.98
N VAL A 104 12.70 4.17 -12.61
CA VAL A 104 12.22 5.24 -13.51
C VAL A 104 13.11 5.34 -14.75
N VAL A 105 14.44 5.40 -14.58
CA VAL A 105 15.36 5.47 -15.72
C VAL A 105 15.33 4.19 -16.55
N ALA A 106 15.24 3.02 -15.92
CA ALA A 106 15.21 1.73 -16.59
C ALA A 106 13.94 1.57 -17.43
N THR A 107 12.76 1.88 -16.88
CA THR A 107 11.49 1.81 -17.61
C THR A 107 11.42 2.84 -18.74
N ALA A 108 11.86 4.08 -18.50
CA ALA A 108 11.94 5.10 -19.55
C ALA A 108 12.87 4.69 -20.70
N SER A 109 14.05 4.17 -20.37
CA SER A 109 15.02 3.70 -21.37
C SER A 109 14.46 2.52 -22.16
N PHE A 110 13.85 1.54 -21.49
CA PHE A 110 13.24 0.39 -22.13
C PHE A 110 12.15 0.79 -23.13
N LEU A 111 11.24 1.68 -22.75
CA LEU A 111 10.16 2.16 -23.62
C LEU A 111 10.68 2.88 -24.88
N VAL A 112 11.77 3.64 -24.75
CA VAL A 112 12.41 4.31 -25.90
C VAL A 112 13.08 3.29 -26.82
N PHE A 113 13.76 2.28 -26.27
CA PHE A 113 14.40 1.22 -27.08
C PHE A 113 13.38 0.33 -27.81
N THR A 114 12.24 0.01 -27.18
CA THR A 114 11.19 -0.81 -27.80
C THR A 114 10.25 -0.02 -28.70
N GLY A 115 10.34 1.32 -28.72
CA GLY A 115 9.47 2.19 -29.51
C GLY A 115 7.99 2.14 -29.10
N THR A 116 7.66 1.48 -27.98
CA THR A 116 6.30 1.32 -27.46
C THR A 116 5.93 2.46 -26.52
N VAL A 117 6.17 3.69 -26.96
CA VAL A 117 5.79 4.87 -26.16
C VAL A 117 4.27 4.99 -26.26
N PRO A 118 3.53 4.87 -25.14
CA PRO A 118 2.09 5.15 -25.17
C PRO A 118 1.91 6.62 -25.55
N GLN A 119 1.19 6.88 -26.64
CA GLN A 119 0.85 8.24 -27.10
C GLN A 119 -0.20 8.87 -26.20
#